data_AF-A0A9E5WNF5-F1
#
_entry.id   AF-A0A9E5WNF5-F1
#
_cell.length_a   1.000
_cell.length_b   1.000
_cell.length_c   1.000
_cell.angle_alpha   90.00
_cell.angle_beta   90.00
_cell.angle_gamma   90.00
#
_symmetry.space_group_name_H-M   'P 1'
#
loop_
_entity.id
_entity.type
_entity.pdbx_description
1 polymer ?
#
loop_
_entity_poly.entity_id
_entity_poly.type
_entity_poly.pdbx_seq_one_letter_code
_entity_poly.pdbx_strand_id
1 'polypeptide(L)'
;MDVVTALNTHVKQSLADVFGVSMTNMIILECSRKAGVAVMGLNTDGYTKLVNTIASDERVVQMLGQDGARAKRDAWAALVK
;
A
#
# COMPACT_ATOMS: atom_id res chain seq x y z
N MET A 1 -14.96 2.88 3.19
CA MET A 1 -14.82 1.46 2.75
C MET A 1 -14.07 0.71 3.83
N ASP A 2 -14.32 -0.58 4.03
CA ASP A 2 -13.50 -1.34 4.98
C ASP A 2 -12.07 -1.52 4.46
N VAL A 3 -11.13 -1.64 5.40
CA VAL A 3 -9.68 -1.74 5.13
C VAL A 3 -9.29 -2.96 4.30
N VAL A 4 -10.02 -4.08 4.42
CA VAL A 4 -9.72 -5.30 3.68
C VAL A 4 -10.07 -5.12 2.21
N THR A 5 -11.26 -4.56 1.93
CA THR A 5 -11.66 -4.20 0.57
C THR A 5 -10.69 -3.17 0.00
N ALA A 6 -10.40 -2.08 0.71
CA ALA A 6 -9.49 -1.03 0.23
C ALA A 6 -8.09 -1.56 -0.12
N LEU A 7 -7.52 -2.45 0.69
CA LEU A 7 -6.24 -3.09 0.42
C LEU A 7 -6.31 -4.02 -0.80
N ASN A 8 -7.33 -4.88 -0.87
CA ASN A 8 -7.39 -5.93 -1.89
C ASN A 8 -7.81 -5.41 -3.27
N THR A 9 -8.69 -4.41 -3.35
CA THR A 9 -9.25 -3.94 -4.63
C THR A 9 -8.55 -2.72 -5.18
N HIS A 10 -7.98 -1.85 -4.34
CA HIS A 10 -7.37 -0.60 -4.79
C HIS A 10 -5.85 -0.60 -4.66
N VAL A 11 -5.32 -0.94 -3.48
CA VAL A 11 -3.86 -0.91 -3.25
C VAL A 11 -3.18 -2.03 -4.05
N LYS A 12 -3.65 -3.28 -3.89
CA LYS A 12 -3.09 -4.43 -4.62
C LYS A 12 -3.22 -4.25 -6.13
N GLN A 13 -4.39 -3.86 -6.64
CA GLN A 13 -4.57 -3.67 -8.08
C GLN A 13 -3.65 -2.57 -8.61
N SER A 14 -3.60 -1.42 -7.94
CA SER A 14 -2.77 -0.30 -8.37
C SER A 14 -1.28 -0.61 -8.36
N LEU A 15 -0.80 -1.48 -7.47
CA LEU A 15 0.58 -1.95 -7.47
C LEU A 15 0.79 -3.04 -8.53
N ALA A 16 -0.18 -3.95 -8.71
CA ALA A 16 -0.09 -5.04 -9.67
C ALA A 16 -0.05 -4.55 -11.12
N ASP A 17 -0.74 -3.44 -11.43
CA ASP A 17 -0.69 -2.81 -12.76
C ASP A 17 0.73 -2.30 -13.12
N VAL A 18 1.56 -2.05 -12.12
CA VAL A 18 2.90 -1.46 -12.27
C VAL A 18 4.00 -2.52 -12.12
N PHE A 19 3.88 -3.39 -11.13
CA PHE A 19 4.91 -4.33 -10.71
C PHE A 19 4.58 -5.79 -11.01
N GLY A 20 3.34 -6.09 -11.39
CA GLY A 20 2.81 -7.45 -11.44
C GLY A 20 2.46 -8.00 -10.05
N VAL A 21 1.66 -9.08 -10.05
CA VAL A 21 1.07 -9.67 -8.83
C VAL A 21 2.12 -10.17 -7.84
N SER A 22 3.15 -10.86 -8.33
CA SER A 22 4.17 -11.47 -7.46
C SER A 22 4.98 -10.41 -6.70
N MET A 23 5.44 -9.36 -7.40
CA MET A 23 6.18 -8.27 -6.77
C MET A 23 5.30 -7.45 -5.83
N THR A 24 4.04 -7.22 -6.21
CA THR A 24 3.06 -6.54 -5.36
C THR A 24 2.90 -7.24 -4.00
N ASN A 25 2.74 -8.56 -4.00
CA ASN A 25 2.65 -9.32 -2.77
C ASN A 25 3.91 -9.22 -1.92
N MET A 26 5.09 -9.21 -2.55
CA MET A 26 6.38 -9.03 -1.85
C MET A 26 6.49 -7.64 -1.22
N ILE A 27 6.16 -6.58 -1.96
CA ILE A 27 6.17 -5.19 -1.47
C ILE A 27 5.24 -5.06 -0.26
N ILE A 28 4.00 -5.55 -0.36
CA ILE A 28 3.02 -5.46 0.72
C ILE A 28 3.49 -6.23 1.96
N LEU A 29 4.05 -7.43 1.79
CA LEU A 29 4.56 -8.23 2.90
C LEU A 29 5.78 -7.59 3.57
N GLU A 30 6.68 -6.99 2.80
CA GLU A 30 7.84 -6.29 3.35
C GLU A 30 7.44 -5.00 4.06
N CYS A 31 6.55 -4.22 3.46
CA CYS A 31 6.05 -2.97 4.04
C CYS A 31 5.22 -3.23 5.29
N SER A 32 4.43 -4.31 5.35
CA SER A 32 3.68 -4.67 6.55
C SER A 32 4.60 -5.01 7.71
N ARG A 33 5.69 -5.76 7.45
CA ARG A 33 6.74 -6.02 8.44
C ARG A 33 7.44 -4.74 8.89
N LYS A 34 7.83 -3.85 7.97
CA LYS A 34 8.46 -2.55 8.28
C LYS A 34 7.54 -1.64 9.10
N ALA A 35 6.25 -1.63 8.79
CA ALA A 35 5.23 -0.85 9.52
C ALA A 35 4.84 -1.46 10.87
N GLY A 36 5.23 -2.71 11.14
CA GLY A 36 4.82 -3.45 12.35
C GLY A 36 3.33 -3.78 12.36
N VAL A 37 2.72 -3.99 11.18
CA VAL A 37 1.28 -4.24 11.04
C VAL A 37 1.01 -5.63 10.45
N ALA A 38 0.04 -6.33 11.00
CA ALA A 38 -0.45 -7.57 10.42
C ALA A 38 -1.47 -7.26 9.32
N VAL A 39 -1.28 -7.84 8.13
CA VAL A 39 -2.23 -7.70 7.01
C VAL A 39 -3.57 -8.37 7.35
N MET A 40 -3.53 -9.47 8.10
CA MET A 40 -4.71 -10.13 8.64
C MET A 40 -5.17 -9.39 9.90
N GLY A 41 -6.43 -8.93 9.93
CA GLY A 41 -6.95 -8.13 11.04
C GLY A 41 -6.49 -6.66 11.02
N LEU A 42 -6.04 -6.17 9.86
CA LEU A 42 -5.68 -4.77 9.66
C LEU A 42 -6.84 -3.87 10.12
N ASN A 43 -6.54 -2.84 10.91
CA ASN A 43 -7.49 -1.79 11.28
C ASN A 43 -7.13 -0.48 10.55
N THR A 44 -7.89 0.59 10.77
CA THR A 44 -7.67 1.87 10.06
C THR A 44 -6.27 2.45 10.28
N ASP A 45 -5.77 2.45 11.52
CA ASP A 45 -4.41 2.94 11.82
C ASP A 45 -3.33 2.08 11.14
N GLY A 46 -3.48 0.75 11.21
CA GLY A 46 -2.59 -0.19 10.56
C GLY A 46 -2.60 -0.05 9.03
N TYR A 47 -3.76 0.22 8.45
CA TYR A 47 -3.91 0.51 7.03
C TYR A 47 -3.17 1.78 6.63
N THR A 48 -3.37 2.88 7.37
CA THR A 48 -2.67 4.15 7.12
C THR A 48 -1.15 3.98 7.22
N LYS A 49 -0.65 3.27 8.24
CA LYS A 49 0.77 2.95 8.37
C LYS A 49 1.28 2.15 7.17
N LEU A 50 0.56 1.11 6.78
CA LEU A 50 0.93 0.27 5.64
C LEU A 50 1.05 1.08 4.34
N VAL A 51 0.05 1.89 3.99
CA VAL A 51 0.07 2.67 2.74
C VAL A 51 1.16 3.75 2.76
N ASN A 52 1.45 4.34 3.91
CA ASN A 52 2.56 5.28 4.08
C ASN A 52 3.91 4.60 3.86
N THR A 53 4.09 3.40 4.43
CA THR A 53 5.31 2.60 4.26
C THR A 53 5.48 2.13 2.82
N ILE A 54 4.40 1.71 2.15
CA ILE A 54 4.42 1.35 0.73
C ILE A 54 4.85 2.54 -0.12
N ALA A 55 4.28 3.72 0.09
CA ALA A 55 4.62 4.91 -0.69
C ALA A 55 6.05 5.42 -0.45
N SER A 56 6.67 4.99 0.65
CA SER A 56 8.06 5.30 0.99
C SER A 56 9.02 4.15 0.64
N ASP A 57 8.51 3.04 0.10
CA ASP A 57 9.34 1.92 -0.35
C ASP A 57 10.14 2.34 -1.57
N GLU A 58 11.45 2.07 -1.54
CA GLU A 58 12.37 2.55 -2.57
C GLU A 58 11.98 2.10 -3.98
N ARG A 59 11.47 0.86 -4.14
CA ARG A 59 11.03 0.34 -5.44
C ARG A 59 9.81 1.10 -5.95
N VAL A 60 8.90 1.46 -5.04
CA VAL A 60 7.70 2.25 -5.36
C VAL A 60 8.09 3.67 -5.78
N VAL A 61 9.01 4.30 -5.04
CA VAL A 61 9.52 5.64 -5.36
C VAL A 61 10.31 5.65 -6.67
N GLN A 62 11.16 4.66 -6.93
CA GLN A 62 11.93 4.57 -8.17
C GLN A 62 11.03 4.40 -9.40
N MET A 63 9.94 3.64 -9.27
CA MET A 63 9.04 3.35 -10.39
C MET A 63 8.01 4.46 -10.66
N LEU A 64 7.45 5.05 -9.61
CA LEU A 64 6.37 6.05 -9.72
C LEU A 64 6.85 7.50 -9.59
N GLY A 65 8.10 7.70 -9.17
CA GLY A 65 8.58 8.98 -8.67
C GLY A 65 8.02 9.30 -7.29
N GLN A 66 8.70 10.20 -6.57
CA GLN A 66 8.31 10.60 -5.22
C GLN A 66 6.90 11.22 -5.17
N ASP A 67 6.57 12.07 -6.15
CA ASP A 67 5.24 12.70 -6.23
C ASP A 67 4.14 11.70 -6.60
N GLY A 68 4.43 10.76 -7.50
CA GLY A 68 3.48 9.72 -7.89
C GLY A 68 3.18 8.76 -6.73
N ALA A 69 4.21 8.35 -5.99
CA ALA A 69 4.05 7.52 -4.80
C ALA A 69 3.22 8.24 -3.71
N ARG A 70 3.46 9.54 -3.51
CA ARG A 70 2.68 10.37 -2.57
C ARG A 70 1.22 10.53 -3.01
N ALA A 71 0.97 10.77 -4.30
CA ALA A 71 -0.39 10.87 -4.83
C ALA A 71 -1.17 9.56 -4.64
N LYS A 72 -0.53 8.41 -4.86
CA LYS A 72 -1.13 7.09 -4.62
C LYS A 72 -1.48 6.89 -3.14
N ARG A 73 -0.58 7.23 -2.22
CA ARG A 73 -0.84 7.20 -0.78
C ARG A 73 -2.07 8.02 -0.40
N ASP A 74 -2.15 9.27 -0.88
CA ASP A 74 -3.25 10.17 -0.54
C ASP A 74 -4.60 9.64 -1.06
N ALA A 75 -4.60 9.10 -2.29
CA ALA A 75 -5.76 8.45 -2.86
C ALA A 75 -6.18 7.21 -2.04
N TRP A 76 -5.24 6.37 -1.61
CA TRP A 76 -5.52 5.18 -0.80
C TRP A 76 -6.02 5.53 0.60
N ALA A 77 -5.39 6.49 1.27
CA ALA A 77 -5.80 6.95 2.58
C ALA A 77 -7.24 7.51 2.57
N ALA A 78 -7.68 8.14 1.47
CA ALA A 78 -9.03 8.66 1.34
C ALA A 78 -10.13 7.58 1.22
N LEU A 79 -9.78 6.33 0.92
CA LEU A 79 -10.73 5.21 0.78
C LEU A 79 -11.30 4.73 2.12
N VAL A 80 -10.52 4.89 3.19
CA VAL A 80 -10.84 4.45 4.53
C VAL A 80 -11.03 5.69 5.41
N LYS A 81 -12.28 5.95 5.81
CA LYS A 81 -12.69 7.01 6.73
C LYS A 81 -13.38 6.37 7.92
#